data_AF-A0AAN4WRR8-F1
#
_entry.id   AF-A0AAN4WRR8-F1
#
_cell.length_a   1.000
_cell.length_b   1.000
_cell.length_c   1.000
_cell.angle_alpha   90.00
_cell.angle_beta   90.00
_cell.angle_gamma   90.00
#
_symmetry.space_group_name_H-M   'P 1'
#
loop_
_entity.id
_entity.type
_entity.pdbx_description
1 polymer ?
#
loop_
_entity_poly.entity_id
_entity_poly.type
_entity_poly.pdbx_seq_one_letter_code
_entity_poly.pdbx_strand_id
1 'polypeptide(L)'
;MVFEDLLRICINYGENKMIGILSRWRVQRRLAHVPKITMDVTRTYDMTFTAPNPDVKAVIKNQQGTTVGEACYAVSPLNDRVYVYNVEIFSAYRRQGYGTALLNYLAQNYKIPITVVRELSSSCGFWKFARSLSCIGVHFTPQLSVSEMALESERWAHLQPQLNPFHEATTHS
;
A
#
# COMPACT_ATOMS: atom_id res chain seq x y z
N MET A 1 -13.15 -19.64 18.57
CA MET A 1 -12.74 -18.76 19.67
C MET A 1 -13.74 -17.63 19.78
N VAL A 2 -14.63 -17.76 20.76
CA VAL A 2 -15.76 -16.86 20.99
C VAL A 2 -15.29 -15.72 21.90
N PHE A 3 -15.99 -14.59 21.93
CA PHE A 3 -15.62 -13.41 22.75
C PHE A 3 -15.39 -13.75 24.23
N GLU A 4 -16.08 -14.78 24.74
CA GLU A 4 -15.92 -15.31 26.09
C GLU A 4 -14.56 -16.00 26.34
N ASP A 5 -13.98 -16.65 25.33
CA ASP A 5 -12.66 -17.29 25.46
C ASP A 5 -11.55 -16.25 25.59
N LEU A 6 -11.69 -15.12 24.89
CA LEU A 6 -10.78 -13.99 25.02
C LEU A 6 -10.90 -13.38 26.42
N LEU A 7 -12.12 -13.10 26.89
CA LEU A 7 -12.38 -12.60 28.25
C LEU A 7 -11.81 -13.50 29.36
N ARG A 8 -11.79 -14.83 29.17
CA ARG A 8 -11.18 -15.77 30.13
C ARG A 8 -9.65 -15.74 30.10
N ILE A 9 -9.03 -15.63 28.92
CA ILE A 9 -7.57 -15.41 28.79
C ILE A 9 -7.18 -14.04 29.38
N CYS A 10 -8.09 -13.08 29.32
CA CYS A 10 -7.91 -11.70 29.75
C CYS A 10 -7.76 -11.49 31.27
N ILE A 11 -8.26 -12.40 32.12
CA ILE A 11 -8.23 -12.22 33.59
C ILE A 11 -6.81 -12.42 34.17
N ASN A 12 -5.89 -13.03 33.43
CA ASN A 12 -4.57 -13.44 33.92
C ASN A 12 -3.37 -12.62 33.40
N TYR A 13 -3.56 -11.55 32.62
CA TYR A 13 -2.45 -10.80 32.00
C TYR A 13 -2.62 -9.27 32.09
N GLY A 14 -1.53 -8.57 32.43
CA GLY A 14 -1.52 -7.12 32.66
C GLY A 14 -2.01 -6.24 31.49
N GLU A 15 -2.45 -5.03 31.81
CA GLU A 15 -3.21 -4.09 30.94
C GLU A 15 -2.59 -3.85 29.54
N ASN A 16 -1.27 -3.80 29.42
CA ASN A 16 -0.61 -3.55 28.12
C ASN A 16 -0.72 -4.75 27.16
N LYS A 17 -0.66 -5.98 27.69
CA LYS A 17 -0.81 -7.20 26.88
C LYS A 17 -2.27 -7.38 26.44
N MET A 18 -3.19 -6.97 27.30
CA MET A 18 -4.63 -6.93 27.08
C MET A 18 -5.06 -6.02 25.92
N ILE A 19 -4.55 -4.78 25.90
CA ILE A 19 -4.81 -3.82 24.81
C ILE A 19 -4.27 -4.35 23.47
N GLY A 20 -3.12 -5.03 23.48
CA GLY A 20 -2.55 -5.69 22.30
C GLY A 20 -3.44 -6.81 21.74
N ILE A 21 -3.98 -7.67 22.59
CA ILE A 21 -4.86 -8.79 22.18
C ILE A 21 -6.18 -8.27 21.60
N LEU A 22 -6.83 -7.31 22.28
CA LEU A 22 -8.11 -6.75 21.86
C LEU A 22 -8.00 -5.96 20.54
N SER A 23 -6.91 -5.21 20.36
CA SER A 23 -6.65 -4.48 19.11
C SER A 23 -6.42 -5.43 17.93
N ARG A 24 -5.61 -6.48 18.12
CA ARG A 24 -5.37 -7.51 17.11
C ARG A 24 -6.64 -8.25 16.72
N TRP A 25 -7.47 -8.63 17.69
CA TRP A 25 -8.76 -9.28 17.43
C TRP A 25 -9.71 -8.39 16.63
N ARG A 26 -9.84 -7.11 17.00
CA ARG A 26 -10.68 -6.14 16.27
C ARG A 26 -10.24 -5.99 14.82
N VAL A 27 -8.93 -5.90 14.59
CA VAL A 27 -8.34 -5.80 13.25
C VAL A 27 -8.57 -7.08 12.44
N GLN A 28 -8.33 -8.26 13.02
CA GLN A 28 -8.58 -9.55 12.37
C GLN A 28 -10.04 -9.73 11.98
N ARG A 29 -10.98 -9.38 12.87
CA ARG A 29 -12.42 -9.44 12.55
C ARG A 29 -12.77 -8.56 11.37
N ARG A 30 -12.21 -7.35 11.32
CA ARG A 30 -12.44 -6.42 10.20
C ARG A 30 -11.82 -6.93 8.91
N LEU A 31 -10.64 -7.57 8.99
CA LEU A 31 -10.03 -8.20 7.84
C LEU A 31 -10.82 -9.40 7.30
N ALA A 32 -11.42 -10.19 8.18
CA ALA A 32 -12.25 -11.33 7.77
C ALA A 32 -13.47 -10.90 6.92
N HIS A 33 -13.87 -9.63 7.01
CA HIS A 33 -15.00 -9.06 6.28
C HIS A 33 -14.56 -8.08 5.18
N VAL A 34 -13.27 -8.02 4.84
CA VAL A 34 -12.87 -7.17 3.71
C VAL A 34 -13.40 -7.80 2.42
N PRO A 35 -14.01 -7.01 1.51
CA PRO A 35 -14.44 -7.54 0.23
C PRO A 35 -13.26 -8.12 -0.55
N LYS A 36 -13.52 -9.22 -1.26
CA LYS A 36 -12.56 -9.74 -2.24
C LYS A 36 -12.51 -8.75 -3.42
N ILE A 37 -11.30 -8.49 -3.88
CA ILE A 37 -11.04 -7.62 -5.03
C ILE A 37 -10.24 -8.35 -6.11
N THR A 38 -10.39 -7.89 -7.34
CA THR A 38 -9.47 -8.16 -8.45
C THR A 38 -8.97 -6.82 -9.00
N MET A 39 -7.90 -6.84 -9.79
CA MET A 39 -7.36 -5.63 -10.40
C MET A 39 -6.96 -5.85 -11.84
N ASP A 40 -7.35 -4.92 -12.69
CA ASP A 40 -6.71 -4.75 -14.00
C ASP A 40 -5.55 -3.77 -13.82
N VAL A 41 -4.37 -4.12 -14.31
CA VAL A 41 -3.16 -3.32 -14.10
C VAL A 41 -2.56 -2.85 -15.41
N THR A 42 -2.19 -1.58 -15.47
CA THR A 42 -1.37 -0.98 -16.52
C THR A 42 -0.06 -0.54 -15.91
N ARG A 43 1.05 -0.79 -16.61
CA ARG A 43 2.40 -0.41 -16.19
C ARG A 43 2.92 0.72 -17.07
N THR A 44 3.47 1.75 -16.48
CA THR A 44 4.06 2.90 -17.17
C THR A 44 5.50 3.05 -16.71
N TYR A 45 6.42 3.21 -17.66
CA TYR A 45 7.86 3.40 -17.40
C TYR A 45 8.31 4.84 -17.64
N ASP A 46 7.44 5.67 -18.21
CA ASP A 46 7.75 7.05 -18.56
C ASP A 46 7.72 7.94 -17.33
N MET A 47 8.82 8.64 -17.07
CA MET A 47 8.96 9.64 -15.99
C MET A 47 8.59 9.11 -14.59
N THR A 48 8.84 7.83 -14.33
CA THR A 48 8.51 7.18 -13.06
C THR A 48 9.48 7.57 -11.95
N PHE A 49 8.95 7.87 -10.77
CA PHE A 49 9.76 8.08 -9.56
C PHE A 49 10.67 6.88 -9.24
N THR A 50 10.16 5.68 -9.50
CA THR A 50 10.82 4.40 -9.18
C THR A 50 11.54 3.79 -10.37
N ALA A 51 11.96 4.57 -11.36
CA ALA A 51 12.76 4.03 -12.46
C ALA A 51 13.95 3.19 -11.92
N PRO A 52 14.32 2.05 -12.54
CA PRO A 52 13.77 1.48 -13.77
C PRO A 52 12.44 0.71 -13.58
N ASN A 53 11.90 0.63 -12.37
CA ASN A 53 10.61 -0.02 -12.13
C ASN A 53 9.45 0.87 -12.58
N PRO A 54 8.34 0.27 -13.06
CA PRO A 54 7.20 1.02 -13.53
C PRO A 54 6.32 1.50 -12.39
N ASP A 55 5.62 2.60 -12.64
CA ASP A 55 4.40 2.92 -11.91
C ASP A 55 3.27 2.00 -12.38
N VAL A 56 2.50 1.46 -11.44
CA VAL A 56 1.37 0.57 -11.68
C VAL A 56 0.08 1.32 -11.42
N LYS A 57 -0.71 1.52 -12.48
CA LYS A 57 -2.10 1.98 -12.38
C LYS A 57 -3.00 0.76 -12.29
N ALA A 58 -3.80 0.68 -11.23
CA ALA A 58 -4.69 -0.44 -10.97
C ALA A 58 -6.14 0.02 -10.90
N VAL A 59 -7.00 -0.63 -11.69
CA VAL A 59 -8.45 -0.50 -11.60
C VAL A 59 -8.95 -1.58 -10.64
N ILE A 60 -9.56 -1.17 -9.53
CA ILE A 60 -10.03 -2.07 -8.47
C ILE A 60 -11.44 -2.52 -8.80
N LYS A 61 -11.65 -3.84 -8.87
CA LYS A 61 -12.95 -4.46 -9.14
C LYS A 61 -13.41 -5.33 -7.98
N ASN A 62 -14.71 -5.32 -7.71
CA ASN A 62 -15.33 -6.26 -6.76
C ASN A 62 -15.51 -7.66 -7.38
N GLN A 63 -16.12 -8.59 -6.65
CA GLN A 63 -16.36 -9.97 -7.12
C GLN A 63 -17.32 -10.05 -8.33
N GLN A 64 -18.17 -9.05 -8.50
CA GLN A 64 -19.10 -8.92 -9.62
C GLN A 64 -18.43 -8.32 -10.86
N GLY A 65 -17.15 -7.95 -10.79
CA GLY A 65 -16.41 -7.29 -11.86
C GLY A 65 -16.68 -5.79 -11.98
N THR A 66 -17.46 -5.21 -11.07
CA THR A 66 -17.75 -3.78 -11.04
C THR A 66 -16.54 -2.99 -10.57
N THR A 67 -16.18 -1.93 -11.28
CA THR A 67 -15.14 -0.99 -10.85
C THR A 67 -15.61 -0.23 -9.60
N VAL A 68 -14.82 -0.32 -8.53
CA VAL A 68 -15.10 0.30 -7.23
C VAL A 68 -14.08 1.40 -6.86
N GLY A 69 -13.00 1.51 -7.62
CA GLY A 69 -11.97 2.50 -7.39
C GLY A 69 -10.72 2.26 -8.23
N GLU A 70 -9.70 3.06 -7.95
CA GLU A 70 -8.42 3.05 -8.64
C GLU A 70 -7.27 3.25 -7.64
N ALA A 71 -6.08 2.80 -8.00
CA ALA A 71 -4.87 3.04 -7.25
C ALA A 71 -3.68 3.24 -8.17
N CYS A 72 -2.69 4.00 -7.68
CA CYS A 72 -1.38 4.10 -8.31
C CYS A 72 -0.31 3.75 -7.28
N TYR A 73 0.56 2.81 -7.61
CA TYR A 73 1.63 2.36 -6.73
C TYR A 73 2.85 1.88 -7.53
N ALA A 74 4.01 1.79 -6.89
CA ALA A 74 5.19 1.22 -7.49
C ALA A 74 6.04 0.48 -6.45
N VAL A 75 6.82 -0.49 -6.91
CA VAL A 75 7.81 -1.19 -6.07
C VAL A 75 9.14 -0.46 -6.20
N SER A 76 9.76 -0.15 -5.07
CA SER A 76 11.11 0.40 -5.01
C SER A 76 12.09 -0.44 -5.86
N PRO A 77 13.01 0.17 -6.63
CA PRO A 77 14.07 -0.56 -7.32
C PRO A 77 14.93 -1.43 -6.40
N LEU A 78 15.01 -1.07 -5.11
CA LEU A 78 15.71 -1.83 -4.10
C LEU A 78 14.88 -3.00 -3.53
N ASN A 79 13.64 -3.18 -4.01
CA ASN A 79 12.69 -4.19 -3.56
C ASN A 79 12.46 -4.20 -2.04
N ASP A 80 12.54 -3.02 -1.40
CA ASP A 80 12.46 -2.88 0.06
C ASP A 80 11.14 -2.27 0.54
N ARG A 81 10.36 -1.67 -0.36
CA ARG A 81 9.03 -1.09 -0.07
C ARG A 81 8.16 -0.92 -1.31
N VAL A 82 6.85 -0.83 -1.09
CA VAL A 82 5.86 -0.40 -2.07
C VAL A 82 5.47 1.05 -1.80
N TYR A 83 5.69 1.94 -2.75
CA TYR A 83 5.17 3.30 -2.72
C TYR A 83 3.73 3.32 -3.21
N VAL A 84 2.81 3.88 -2.43
CA VAL A 84 1.41 4.08 -2.82
C VAL A 84 1.18 5.57 -3.03
N TYR A 85 1.01 5.99 -4.28
CA TYR A 85 0.83 7.39 -4.66
C TYR A 85 -0.61 7.86 -4.52
N ASN A 86 -1.56 7.00 -4.86
CA ASN A 86 -2.97 7.32 -4.78
C ASN A 86 -3.80 6.06 -4.51
N VAL A 87 -4.85 6.23 -3.72
CA VAL A 87 -5.92 5.25 -3.54
C VAL A 87 -7.23 6.01 -3.56
N GLU A 88 -8.02 5.80 -4.61
CA GLU A 88 -9.34 6.39 -4.73
C GLU A 88 -10.40 5.30 -4.77
N ILE A 89 -11.28 5.28 -3.77
CA ILE A 89 -12.50 4.48 -3.80
C ILE A 89 -13.64 5.39 -4.21
N PHE A 90 -14.37 5.01 -5.26
CA PHE A 90 -15.50 5.78 -5.77
C PHE A 90 -16.56 5.93 -4.69
N SER A 91 -17.23 7.09 -4.67
CA SER A 91 -18.12 7.53 -3.58
C SER A 91 -19.15 6.48 -3.16
N ALA A 92 -19.78 5.80 -4.13
CA ALA A 92 -20.76 4.73 -3.91
C ALA A 92 -20.23 3.50 -3.15
N TYR A 93 -18.91 3.28 -3.17
CA TYR A 93 -18.25 2.12 -2.57
C TYR A 93 -17.37 2.47 -1.35
N ARG A 94 -17.34 3.74 -0.94
CA ARG A 94 -16.57 4.17 0.24
C ARG A 94 -17.10 3.52 1.50
N ARG A 95 -16.21 3.33 2.47
CA ARG A 95 -16.49 2.71 3.80
C ARG A 95 -16.93 1.24 3.75
N GLN A 96 -16.87 0.58 2.60
CA GLN A 96 -17.17 -0.85 2.45
C GLN A 96 -15.91 -1.74 2.53
N GLY A 97 -14.74 -1.17 2.83
CA GLY A 97 -13.51 -1.93 3.05
C GLY A 97 -12.60 -2.09 1.82
N TYR A 98 -12.99 -1.63 0.62
CA TYR A 98 -12.17 -1.79 -0.60
C TYR A 98 -10.75 -1.20 -0.51
N GLY A 99 -10.59 -0.04 0.14
CA GLY A 99 -9.24 0.53 0.37
C GLY A 99 -8.39 -0.36 1.30
N THR A 100 -9.00 -1.00 2.30
CA THR A 100 -8.32 -1.98 3.15
C THR A 100 -8.02 -3.27 2.37
N ALA A 101 -8.90 -3.66 1.44
CA ALA A 101 -8.70 -4.81 0.56
C ALA A 101 -7.45 -4.65 -0.29
N LEU A 102 -7.30 -3.47 -0.88
CA LEU A 102 -6.13 -3.10 -1.65
C LEU A 102 -4.84 -3.19 -0.83
N LEU A 103 -4.81 -2.58 0.36
CA LEU A 103 -3.60 -2.59 1.20
C LEU A 103 -3.24 -4.01 1.67
N ASN A 104 -4.24 -4.83 2.00
CA ASN A 104 -4.02 -6.23 2.33
C ASN A 104 -3.52 -7.03 1.10
N TYR A 105 -4.07 -6.79 -0.09
CA TYR A 105 -3.58 -7.40 -1.33
C TYR A 105 -2.10 -7.05 -1.57
N LEU A 106 -1.73 -5.76 -1.47
CA LEU A 106 -0.34 -5.33 -1.68
C LEU A 106 0.61 -5.99 -0.67
N ALA A 107 0.22 -6.04 0.60
CA ALA A 107 1.01 -6.68 1.64
C ALA A 107 1.21 -8.18 1.40
N GLN A 108 0.17 -8.90 0.98
CA GLN A 108 0.26 -10.33 0.69
C GLN A 108 1.07 -10.63 -0.57
N ASN A 109 0.95 -9.79 -1.60
CA ASN A 109 1.62 -9.97 -2.88
C ASN A 109 3.11 -9.63 -2.81
N TYR A 110 3.47 -8.50 -2.20
CA TYR A 110 4.86 -8.01 -2.20
C TYR A 110 5.63 -8.38 -0.93
N LYS A 111 4.95 -8.57 0.22
CA LYS A 111 5.57 -8.95 1.50
C LYS A 111 6.69 -8.00 1.99
N ILE A 112 6.62 -6.74 1.57
CA ILE A 112 7.51 -5.65 1.98
C ILE A 112 6.67 -4.48 2.51
N PRO A 113 7.25 -3.58 3.33
CA PRO A 113 6.54 -2.42 3.86
C PRO A 113 5.88 -1.53 2.81
N ILE A 114 4.79 -0.88 3.20
CA ILE A 114 4.08 0.11 2.38
C ILE A 114 4.45 1.52 2.82
N THR A 115 4.80 2.38 1.87
CA THR A 115 5.07 3.81 2.06
C THR A 115 4.03 4.61 1.30
N VAL A 116 3.24 5.41 2.01
CA VAL A 116 2.28 6.29 1.36
C VAL A 116 2.98 7.56 0.91
N VAL A 117 2.80 7.93 -0.35
CA VAL A 117 3.28 9.20 -0.90
C VAL A 117 2.12 10.19 -0.82
N ARG A 118 2.22 11.16 0.10
CA ARG A 118 1.19 12.17 0.41
C ARG A 118 -0.15 11.60 0.90
N GLU A 119 -0.49 11.87 2.16
CA GLU A 119 -1.84 11.63 2.68
C GLU A 119 -2.73 12.86 2.53
N LEU A 120 -3.92 12.69 1.95
CA LEU A 120 -4.93 13.75 1.96
C LEU A 120 -5.53 13.86 3.36
N SER A 121 -5.71 15.08 3.87
CA SER A 121 -6.29 15.34 5.20
C SER A 121 -7.68 14.70 5.36
N SER A 122 -8.48 14.68 4.29
CA SER A 122 -9.79 14.03 4.22
C SER A 122 -9.75 12.50 4.41
N SER A 123 -8.57 11.89 4.27
CA SER A 123 -8.34 10.45 4.41
C SER A 123 -7.61 10.06 5.71
N CYS A 124 -7.40 11.00 6.64
CA CYS A 124 -6.62 10.76 7.87
C CYS A 124 -7.17 9.58 8.71
N GLY A 125 -8.49 9.45 8.83
CA GLY A 125 -9.12 8.35 9.57
C GLY A 125 -8.89 6.99 8.92
N PHE A 126 -8.81 6.96 7.58
CA PHE A 126 -8.47 5.75 6.83
C PHE A 126 -7.02 5.35 7.08
N TRP A 127 -6.06 6.26 6.95
CA TRP A 127 -4.64 5.95 7.15
C TRP A 127 -4.28 5.63 8.60
N LYS A 128 -4.95 6.25 9.57
CA LYS A 128 -4.83 5.87 10.99
C LYS A 128 -5.26 4.42 11.22
N PHE A 129 -6.35 3.99 10.57
CA PHE A 129 -6.77 2.59 10.60
C PHE A 129 -5.82 1.69 9.82
N ALA A 130 -5.36 2.09 8.64
CA ALA A 130 -4.41 1.31 7.83
C ALA A 130 -3.15 0.95 8.65
N ARG A 131 -2.58 1.92 9.37
CA ARG A 131 -1.41 1.69 10.23
C ARG A 131 -1.67 0.70 11.38
N SER A 132 -2.90 0.57 11.86
CA SER A 132 -3.23 -0.44 12.88
C SER A 132 -3.20 -1.87 12.34
N LEU A 133 -3.18 -2.06 11.01
CA LEU A 133 -2.97 -3.37 10.38
C LEU A 133 -1.55 -3.93 10.62
N SER A 134 -0.61 -3.13 11.15
CA SER A 134 0.70 -3.62 11.60
C SER A 134 0.60 -4.74 12.63
N CYS A 135 -0.44 -4.74 13.49
CA CYS A 135 -0.65 -5.79 14.49
C CYS A 135 -0.92 -7.18 13.89
N ILE A 136 -1.16 -7.26 12.58
CA ILE A 136 -1.41 -8.50 11.83
C ILE A 136 -0.45 -8.69 10.65
N GLY A 137 0.67 -7.94 10.61
CA GLY A 137 1.75 -8.14 9.63
C GLY A 137 1.73 -7.22 8.40
N VAL A 138 0.83 -6.22 8.35
CA VAL A 138 0.90 -5.18 7.31
C VAL A 138 1.76 -4.02 7.81
N HIS A 139 2.99 -3.96 7.35
CA HIS A 139 3.94 -2.95 7.80
C HIS A 139 3.85 -1.67 6.98
N PHE A 140 3.80 -0.52 7.66
CA PHE A 140 3.86 0.80 7.05
C PHE A 140 5.12 1.52 7.51
N THR A 141 5.79 2.21 6.60
CA THR A 141 6.83 3.18 6.95
C THR A 141 6.21 4.54 7.25
N PRO A 142 6.99 5.53 7.74
CA PRO A 142 6.56 6.92 7.70
C PRO A 142 6.12 7.33 6.28
N GLN A 143 5.17 8.27 6.23
CA GLN A 143 4.72 8.86 4.97
C GLN A 143 5.90 9.57 4.29
N LEU A 144 5.97 9.47 2.97
CA LEU A 144 6.87 10.26 2.13
C LEU A 144 6.10 11.47 1.57
N SER A 145 6.63 12.68 1.76
CA SER A 145 6.09 13.87 1.09
C SER A 145 6.58 13.95 -0.36
N VAL A 146 5.86 14.69 -1.21
CA VAL A 146 6.27 14.88 -2.62
C VAL A 146 7.60 15.63 -2.72
N SER A 147 7.87 16.57 -1.80
CA SER A 147 9.15 17.27 -1.75
C SER A 147 10.34 16.37 -1.40
N GLU A 148 10.11 15.27 -0.67
CA GLU A 148 11.16 14.33 -0.29
C GLU A 148 11.43 13.28 -1.37
N MET A 149 10.58 13.17 -2.40
CA MET A 149 10.75 12.16 -3.45
C MET A 149 12.09 12.28 -4.16
N ALA A 150 12.53 13.50 -4.51
CA ALA A 150 13.81 13.69 -5.18
C ALA A 150 15.01 13.18 -4.34
N LEU A 151 14.97 13.38 -3.02
CA LEU A 151 16.00 12.88 -2.12
C LEU A 151 15.88 11.36 -1.91
N GLU A 152 14.66 10.85 -1.79
CA GLU A 152 14.43 9.40 -1.66
C GLU A 152 14.91 8.63 -2.90
N SER A 153 14.81 9.18 -4.12
CA SER A 153 15.29 8.51 -5.33
C SER A 153 16.81 8.39 -5.44
N GLU A 154 17.57 9.19 -4.69
CA GLU A 154 19.03 9.07 -4.62
C GLU A 154 19.46 7.67 -4.15
N ARG A 155 18.63 7.01 -3.33
CA ARG A 155 18.86 5.65 -2.83
C ARG A 155 19.10 4.63 -3.94
N TRP A 156 18.49 4.83 -5.11
CA TRP A 156 18.62 3.94 -6.27
C TRP A 156 19.15 4.66 -7.52
N ALA A 157 19.77 5.83 -7.38
CA ALA A 157 20.37 6.54 -8.51
C ALA A 157 21.42 5.69 -9.25
N HIS A 158 22.15 4.87 -8.51
CA HIS A 158 23.15 3.93 -9.04
C HIS A 158 22.56 2.79 -9.88
N LEU A 159 21.23 2.59 -9.86
CA LEU A 159 20.53 1.56 -10.64
C LEU A 159 19.95 2.11 -11.95
N GLN A 160 19.96 3.43 -12.16
CA GLN A 160 19.55 4.00 -13.44
C GLN A 160 20.54 3.60 -14.53
N PRO A 161 20.08 3.25 -15.75
CA PRO A 161 20.98 3.16 -16.89
C PRO A 161 21.71 4.50 -17.02
N GLN A 162 23.03 4.48 -17.09
CA GLN A 162 23.77 5.67 -17.50
C GLN A 162 23.32 5.96 -18.94
N LEU A 163 22.53 7.03 -19.13
CA LEU A 163 22.27 7.57 -20.46
C LEU A 163 23.63 7.94 -21.05
N ASN A 164 24.14 7.09 -21.94
CA ASN A 164 25.39 7.34 -22.63
C ASN A 164 25.09 8.38 -23.72
N PRO A 165 25.54 9.66 -23.61
CA PRO A 165 25.06 10.74 -24.48
C PRO A 165 25.55 10.66 -25.94
N PHE A 166 26.27 9.61 -26.33
CA PHE A 166 27.02 9.54 -27.59
C PHE A 166 26.46 8.57 -28.63
N HIS A 167 25.17 8.19 -28.59
CA HIS A 167 24.57 7.30 -29.61
C HIS A 167 23.63 7.98 -30.61
N GLU A 168 23.54 9.31 -30.64
CA GLU A 168 22.79 10.06 -31.67
C GLU A 168 23.72 10.97 -32.49
N ALA A 169 24.67 10.40 -33.23
CA ALA A 169 25.35 11.11 -34.31
C ALA A 169 26.00 10.18 -35.35
N THR A 170 25.30 9.15 -35.83
CA THR A 170 25.63 8.54 -37.14
C THR A 170 24.48 7.68 -37.61
N THR A 171 23.50 8.29 -38.26
CA THR A 171 22.84 7.74 -39.46
C THR A 171 22.08 8.90 -40.07
N HIS A 172 22.65 9.52 -41.10
CA HIS A 172 21.98 9.94 -42.34
C HIS A 172 23.05 10.60 -43.22
N SER A 173 23.51 9.77 -44.16
CA SER A 173 24.02 10.00 -45.51
C SER A 173 24.36 11.43 -45.96
#